data_AF-A0A1M6D573-F1
#
_entry.id   AF-A0A1M6D573-F1
#
_cell.length_a   1.000
_cell.length_b   1.000
_cell.length_c   1.000
_cell.angle_alpha   90.00
_cell.angle_beta   90.00
_cell.angle_gamma   90.00
#
_symmetry.space_group_name_H-M   'P 1'
#
loop_
_entity.id
_entity.type
_entity.pdbx_description
1 polymer ?
#
loop_
_entity_poly.entity_id
_entity_poly.type
_entity_poly.pdbx_seq_one_letter_code
_entity_poly.pdbx_strand_id
1 'polypeptide(L)'
;MLGKRAELFFAEAIKQSSTFELLASNLQIIHEKRTLGEFDFFLKDVKRNQIIHVELVYKFYIFDPDFKNELEGWIGPNRRDTFLKKINHLKTHQLPLLYQEESSQVLSKLSLNAHKIEQQVCFLANLFVPKHRINQEFCEINNKAIVGYWIKKNEFLTNEYQPHQFYSPKKANWPVEPQYHTEWKSFNEILEQIEVLFQHQKAALLWMKKDNFTFERFFVVWW
;
A
#
# COMPACT_ATOMS: atom_id res chain seq x y z
N MET A 1 1.39 -1.20 -12.64
CA MET A 1 1.41 -0.30 -11.46
C MET A 1 1.11 -1.12 -10.21
N LEU A 2 1.57 -0.71 -9.03
CA LEU A 2 1.44 -1.48 -7.78
C LEU A 2 -0.02 -1.78 -7.40
N GLY A 3 -0.92 -0.77 -7.44
CA GLY A 3 -2.35 -0.93 -7.10
C GLY A 3 -3.04 -2.02 -7.93
N LYS A 4 -2.96 -1.91 -9.26
CA LYS A 4 -3.47 -2.94 -10.18
C LYS A 4 -2.93 -4.35 -9.91
N ARG A 5 -1.68 -4.48 -9.46
CA ARG A 5 -1.11 -5.79 -9.11
C ARG A 5 -1.72 -6.33 -7.81
N ALA A 6 -1.95 -5.47 -6.83
CA ALA A 6 -2.65 -5.84 -5.60
C ALA A 6 -4.10 -6.25 -5.88
N GLU A 7 -4.81 -5.54 -6.76
CA GLU A 7 -6.16 -5.91 -7.22
C GLU A 7 -6.18 -7.29 -7.88
N LEU A 8 -5.22 -7.57 -8.77
CA LEU A 8 -5.09 -8.88 -9.41
C LEU A 8 -4.86 -10.01 -8.39
N PHE A 9 -3.95 -9.80 -7.43
CA PHE A 9 -3.70 -10.79 -6.38
C PHE A 9 -4.89 -10.98 -5.44
N PHE A 10 -5.59 -9.89 -5.10
CA PHE A 10 -6.80 -9.95 -4.28
C PHE A 10 -7.89 -10.76 -5.00
N ALA A 11 -8.16 -10.44 -6.27
CA ALA A 11 -9.15 -11.17 -7.07
C ALA A 11 -8.83 -12.66 -7.16
N GLU A 12 -7.55 -13.01 -7.37
CA GLU A 12 -7.11 -14.40 -7.43
C GLU A 12 -7.26 -15.12 -6.08
N ALA A 13 -6.91 -14.46 -4.98
CA ALA A 13 -7.12 -15.01 -3.64
C ALA A 13 -8.61 -15.25 -3.33
N ILE A 14 -9.50 -14.34 -3.76
CA ILE A 14 -10.95 -14.53 -3.60
C ILE A 14 -11.44 -15.70 -4.45
N LYS A 15 -11.00 -15.86 -5.70
CA LYS A 15 -11.41 -17.00 -6.55
C LYS A 15 -11.05 -18.36 -5.98
N GLN A 16 -9.97 -18.44 -5.19
CA GLN A 16 -9.53 -19.65 -4.51
C GLN A 16 -10.19 -19.82 -3.13
N SER A 17 -10.96 -18.85 -2.66
CA SER A 17 -11.64 -18.90 -1.37
C SER A 17 -12.89 -19.76 -1.43
N SER A 18 -13.09 -20.61 -0.42
CA SER A 18 -14.37 -21.28 -0.20
C SER A 18 -15.39 -20.41 0.54
N THR A 19 -14.98 -19.23 1.03
CA THR A 19 -15.81 -18.35 1.86
C THR A 19 -16.47 -17.25 1.05
N PHE A 20 -15.79 -16.78 0.00
CA PHE A 20 -16.22 -15.64 -0.81
C PHE A 20 -16.28 -16.03 -2.28
N GLU A 21 -17.35 -15.62 -2.95
CA GLU A 21 -17.50 -15.69 -4.40
C GLU A 21 -17.29 -14.29 -4.99
N LEU A 22 -16.48 -14.18 -6.04
CA LEU A 22 -16.26 -12.92 -6.76
C LEU A 22 -17.40 -12.68 -7.75
N LEU A 23 -18.19 -11.63 -7.54
CA LEU A 23 -19.31 -11.26 -8.42
C LEU A 23 -18.89 -10.28 -9.51
N ALA A 24 -18.10 -9.27 -9.13
CA ALA A 24 -17.56 -8.27 -10.05
C ALA A 24 -16.29 -7.63 -9.48
N SER A 25 -15.44 -7.11 -10.35
CA SER A 25 -14.26 -6.33 -10.01
C SER A 25 -14.05 -5.17 -10.98
N ASN A 26 -13.45 -4.07 -10.51
CA ASN A 26 -13.10 -2.89 -11.31
C ASN A 26 -14.30 -2.32 -12.10
N LEU A 27 -15.43 -2.17 -11.41
CA LEU A 27 -16.68 -1.76 -12.04
C LEU A 27 -16.78 -0.23 -12.12
N GLN A 28 -16.65 0.30 -13.32
CA GLN A 28 -16.62 1.75 -13.54
C GLN A 28 -18.01 2.38 -13.50
N ILE A 29 -18.10 3.53 -12.83
CA ILE A 29 -19.29 4.39 -12.82
C ILE A 29 -19.03 5.50 -13.83
N ILE A 30 -19.78 5.49 -14.94
CA ILE A 30 -19.64 6.44 -16.04
C ILE A 30 -20.94 7.22 -16.19
N HIS A 31 -20.83 8.55 -16.18
CA HIS A 31 -21.92 9.47 -16.43
C HIS A 31 -21.50 10.48 -17.48
N GLU A 32 -22.31 10.67 -18.54
CA GLU A 32 -22.00 11.62 -19.63
C GLU A 32 -20.57 11.51 -20.19
N LYS A 33 -20.09 10.27 -20.41
CA LYS A 33 -18.71 9.94 -20.87
C LYS A 33 -17.59 10.30 -19.89
N ARG A 34 -17.90 10.71 -18.66
CA ARG A 34 -16.96 10.95 -17.58
C ARG A 34 -17.00 9.81 -16.57
N THR A 35 -15.85 9.29 -16.18
CA THR A 35 -15.73 8.37 -15.04
C THR A 35 -15.90 9.15 -13.75
N LEU A 36 -16.96 8.83 -12.99
CA LEU A 36 -17.22 9.40 -11.67
C LEU A 36 -16.44 8.66 -10.58
N GLY A 37 -16.21 7.36 -10.78
CA GLY A 37 -15.48 6.49 -9.87
C GLY A 37 -15.44 5.06 -10.37
N GLU A 38 -14.90 4.17 -9.55
CA GLU A 38 -14.81 2.73 -9.80
C GLU A 38 -15.03 2.01 -8.47
N PHE A 39 -15.81 0.93 -8.49
CA PHE A 39 -15.91 -0.01 -7.38
C PHE A 39 -14.86 -1.10 -7.56
N ASP A 40 -14.04 -1.32 -6.53
CA ASP A 40 -12.95 -2.30 -6.64
C ASP A 40 -13.49 -3.73 -6.72
N PHE A 41 -14.34 -4.15 -5.78
CA PHE A 41 -14.87 -5.52 -5.74
C PHE A 41 -16.30 -5.62 -5.19
N PHE A 42 -17.10 -6.48 -5.80
CA PHE A 42 -18.34 -7.02 -5.21
C PHE A 42 -18.18 -8.52 -4.99
N LEU A 43 -18.38 -8.94 -3.74
CA LEU A 43 -18.24 -10.31 -3.28
C LEU A 43 -19.56 -10.82 -2.71
N LYS A 44 -19.75 -12.14 -2.72
CA LYS A 44 -20.77 -12.80 -1.91
C LYS A 44 -20.11 -13.62 -0.82
N ASP A 45 -20.42 -13.33 0.44
CA ASP A 45 -20.14 -14.24 1.54
C ASP A 45 -21.09 -15.44 1.44
N VAL A 46 -20.52 -16.60 1.13
CA VAL A 46 -21.29 -17.83 0.86
C VAL A 46 -22.03 -18.30 2.11
N LYS A 47 -21.43 -18.15 3.30
CA LYS A 47 -22.01 -18.62 4.55
C LYS A 47 -23.13 -17.71 5.04
N ARG A 48 -22.92 -16.39 4.95
CA ARG A 48 -23.89 -15.39 5.40
C ARG A 48 -24.95 -15.08 4.33
N ASN A 49 -24.73 -15.52 3.09
CA ASN A 49 -25.51 -15.11 1.91
C ASN A 49 -25.62 -13.57 1.81
N GLN A 50 -24.52 -12.87 2.11
CA GLN A 50 -24.43 -11.42 2.20
C GLN A 50 -23.57 -10.88 1.05
N ILE A 51 -24.05 -9.84 0.36
CA ILE A 51 -23.25 -9.14 -0.64
C ILE A 51 -22.38 -8.11 0.04
N ILE A 52 -21.10 -8.09 -0.31
CA ILE A 52 -20.10 -7.20 0.26
C ILE A 52 -19.48 -6.38 -0.87
N HIS A 53 -19.45 -5.07 -0.71
CA HIS A 53 -18.62 -4.17 -1.51
C HIS A 53 -17.30 -3.95 -0.77
N VAL A 54 -16.17 -4.25 -1.41
CA VAL A 54 -14.85 -4.09 -0.82
C VAL A 54 -14.07 -3.03 -1.58
N GLU A 55 -13.67 -1.97 -0.90
CA GLU A 55 -12.63 -1.05 -1.36
C GLU A 55 -11.26 -1.59 -0.94
N LEU A 56 -10.36 -1.81 -1.90
CA LEU A 56 -9.02 -2.31 -1.67
C LEU A 56 -8.02 -1.14 -1.61
N VAL A 57 -7.23 -1.12 -0.54
CA VAL A 57 -6.12 -0.18 -0.41
C VAL A 57 -4.84 -0.94 -0.17
N TYR A 58 -3.85 -0.68 -1.03
CA TYR A 58 -2.51 -1.22 -0.86
C TYR A 58 -1.46 -0.10 -0.92
N LYS A 59 -0.86 0.22 0.23
CA LYS A 59 -0.03 1.43 0.41
C LYS A 59 1.27 1.19 1.17
N PHE A 60 2.19 2.12 0.99
CA PHE A 60 3.45 2.20 1.71
C PHE A 60 3.49 3.59 2.34
N TYR A 61 3.69 3.65 3.65
CA TYR A 61 3.76 4.90 4.40
C TYR A 61 5.01 4.92 5.27
N ILE A 62 5.58 6.11 5.40
CA ILE A 62 6.66 6.47 6.30
C ILE A 62 6.05 7.33 7.41
N PHE A 63 6.45 7.11 8.66
CA PHE A 63 6.12 7.99 9.78
C PHE A 63 7.11 9.15 9.84
N ASP A 64 6.59 10.36 9.68
CA ASP A 64 7.31 11.62 9.86
C ASP A 64 7.04 12.17 11.27
N PRO A 65 8.06 12.20 12.15
CA PRO A 65 7.90 12.60 13.54
C PRO A 65 7.70 14.10 13.74
N ASP A 66 7.83 14.92 12.68
CA ASP A 66 7.65 16.37 12.77
C ASP A 66 6.17 16.77 12.89
N PHE A 67 5.25 15.83 12.64
CA PHE A 67 3.82 16.04 12.81
C PHE A 67 3.38 15.83 14.26
N LYS A 68 2.48 16.69 14.74
CA LYS A 68 1.93 16.60 16.10
C LYS A 68 0.99 15.41 16.28
N ASN A 69 0.18 15.14 15.26
CA ASN A 69 -0.81 14.06 15.28
C ASN A 69 -0.25 12.84 14.55
N GLU A 70 -0.39 11.66 15.15
CA GLU A 70 0.14 10.41 14.60
C GLU A 70 -0.37 10.15 13.17
N LEU A 71 -1.67 10.28 12.96
CA LEU A 71 -2.32 10.03 11.66
C LEU A 71 -1.87 10.98 10.54
N GLU A 72 -1.44 12.19 10.89
CA GLU A 72 -0.89 13.16 9.93
C GLU A 72 0.55 12.81 9.54
N GLY A 73 1.30 12.20 10.47
CA GLY A 73 2.69 11.79 10.26
C GLY A 73 2.86 10.62 9.28
N TRP A 74 1.80 9.86 8.98
CA TRP A 74 1.86 8.77 8.02
C TRP A 74 1.77 9.29 6.57
N ILE A 75 2.92 9.49 5.95
CA ILE A 75 3.06 10.06 4.60
C ILE A 75 3.65 9.05 3.63
N GLY A 76 3.31 9.15 2.34
CA GLY A 76 3.96 8.33 1.33
C GLY A 76 5.47 8.61 1.29
N PRO A 77 6.32 7.65 0.91
CA PRO A 77 7.77 7.84 0.90
C PRO A 77 8.24 9.06 0.10
N ASN A 78 7.43 9.45 -0.89
CA ASN A 78 7.69 10.60 -1.75
C ASN A 78 6.91 11.87 -1.38
N ARG A 79 6.25 11.90 -0.23
CA ARG A 79 5.40 13.00 0.27
C ARG A 79 4.26 13.45 -0.67
N ARG A 80 3.81 12.56 -1.57
CA ARG A 80 2.73 12.86 -2.56
C ARG A 80 1.34 12.42 -2.12
N ASP A 81 1.26 11.57 -1.11
CA ASP A 81 0.02 11.11 -0.50
C ASP A 81 0.20 10.96 1.01
N THR A 82 -0.90 10.97 1.74
CA THR A 82 -0.92 10.77 3.20
C THR A 82 -1.97 9.74 3.54
N PHE A 83 -1.80 9.07 4.68
CA PHE A 83 -2.79 8.15 5.22
C PHE A 83 -4.12 8.86 5.47
N LEU A 84 -4.08 10.01 6.16
CA LEU A 84 -5.27 10.81 6.46
C LEU A 84 -6.03 11.23 5.19
N LYS A 85 -5.34 11.67 4.13
CA LYS A 85 -5.98 12.01 2.86
C LYS A 85 -6.68 10.80 2.23
N LYS A 86 -6.06 9.61 2.29
CA LYS A 86 -6.68 8.38 1.75
C LYS A 86 -7.90 7.95 2.56
N ILE A 87 -7.83 8.01 3.89
CA ILE A 87 -8.97 7.72 4.76
C ILE A 87 -10.12 8.70 4.53
N ASN A 88 -9.83 10.00 4.45
CA ASN A 88 -10.86 11.00 4.18
C ASN A 88 -11.52 10.77 2.82
N HIS A 89 -10.74 10.51 1.76
CA HIS A 89 -11.27 10.18 0.44
C HIS A 89 -12.16 8.92 0.44
N LEU A 90 -11.79 7.89 1.20
CA LEU A 90 -12.64 6.70 1.34
C LEU A 90 -13.99 7.06 1.97
N LYS A 91 -13.97 7.81 3.08
CA LYS A 91 -15.17 8.17 3.85
C LYS A 91 -16.09 9.14 3.11
N THR A 92 -15.52 10.15 2.44
CA THR A 92 -16.31 11.25 1.87
C THR A 92 -16.62 11.06 0.39
N HIS A 93 -15.94 10.13 -0.28
CA HIS A 93 -16.12 9.88 -1.71
C HIS A 93 -16.37 8.40 -2.02
N GLN A 94 -15.38 7.51 -1.85
CA GLN A 94 -15.48 6.13 -2.35
C GLN A 94 -16.65 5.34 -1.76
N LEU A 95 -16.83 5.39 -0.43
CA LEU A 95 -17.92 4.66 0.21
C LEU A 95 -19.29 5.28 -0.13
N PRO A 96 -19.47 6.62 -0.10
CA PRO A 96 -20.69 7.25 -0.60
C PRO A 96 -21.05 6.95 -2.06
N LEU A 97 -20.09 6.65 -2.95
CA LEU A 97 -20.36 6.35 -4.37
C LEU A 97 -21.42 5.24 -4.52
N LEU A 98 -21.47 4.27 -3.61
CA LEU A 98 -22.44 3.16 -3.66
C LEU A 98 -23.90 3.63 -3.72
N TYR A 99 -24.20 4.79 -3.12
CA TYR A 99 -25.55 5.32 -2.98
C TYR A 99 -25.89 6.44 -3.96
N GLN A 100 -25.01 6.72 -4.92
CA GLN A 100 -25.28 7.69 -5.98
C GLN A 100 -26.28 7.13 -7.01
N GLU A 101 -27.00 8.03 -7.69
CA GLU A 101 -28.01 7.65 -8.69
C GLU A 101 -27.36 6.89 -9.87
N GLU A 102 -26.20 7.36 -10.30
CA GLU A 102 -25.42 6.79 -11.40
C GLU A 102 -24.95 5.36 -11.09
N SER A 103 -24.68 5.07 -9.82
CA SER A 103 -24.32 3.72 -9.37
C SER A 103 -25.48 2.74 -9.47
N SER A 104 -26.74 3.20 -9.36
CA SER A 104 -27.92 2.34 -9.45
C SER A 104 -28.05 1.67 -10.82
N GLN A 105 -27.64 2.36 -11.90
CA GLN A 105 -27.64 1.80 -13.25
C GLN A 105 -26.61 0.68 -13.42
N VAL A 106 -25.48 0.82 -12.72
CA VAL A 106 -24.38 -0.14 -12.76
C VAL A 106 -24.72 -1.37 -11.90
N LEU A 107 -25.25 -1.15 -10.69
CA LEU A 107 -25.65 -2.21 -9.77
C LEU A 107 -26.83 -3.04 -10.29
N SER A 108 -27.82 -2.41 -10.94
CA SER A 108 -29.00 -3.12 -11.48
C SER A 108 -28.64 -4.13 -12.58
N LYS A 109 -27.61 -3.86 -13.39
CA LYS A 109 -27.08 -4.82 -14.37
C LYS A 109 -26.53 -6.09 -13.72
N LEU A 110 -26.10 -6.00 -12.46
CA LEU A 110 -25.62 -7.13 -11.66
C LEU A 110 -26.70 -7.67 -10.71
N SER A 111 -27.95 -7.19 -10.82
CA SER A 111 -29.04 -7.53 -9.89
C SER A 111 -28.70 -7.21 -8.41
N LEU A 112 -27.88 -6.19 -8.17
CA LEU A 112 -27.47 -5.76 -6.84
C LEU A 112 -28.32 -4.58 -6.35
N ASN A 113 -28.59 -4.56 -5.05
CA ASN A 113 -29.29 -3.47 -4.37
C ASN A 113 -28.35 -2.82 -3.35
N ALA A 114 -28.04 -1.53 -3.56
CA ALA A 114 -27.15 -0.74 -2.71
C ALA A 114 -27.48 -0.83 -1.21
N HIS A 115 -28.76 -0.81 -0.84
CA HIS A 115 -29.20 -0.83 0.56
C HIS A 115 -29.05 -2.20 1.25
N LYS A 116 -28.79 -3.25 0.47
CA LYS A 116 -28.53 -4.61 0.99
C LYS A 116 -27.05 -4.97 0.97
N ILE A 117 -26.18 -4.07 0.53
CA ILE A 117 -24.74 -4.31 0.42
C ILE A 117 -24.04 -3.87 1.69
N GLU A 118 -23.22 -4.75 2.24
CA GLU A 118 -22.30 -4.42 3.34
C GLU A 118 -21.03 -3.79 2.73
N GLN A 119 -20.62 -2.62 3.20
CA GLN A 119 -19.39 -1.99 2.74
C GLN A 119 -18.23 -2.32 3.68
N GLN A 120 -17.12 -2.78 3.10
CA GLN A 120 -15.89 -3.07 3.81
C GLN A 120 -14.70 -2.39 3.13
N VAL A 121 -13.67 -2.11 3.91
CA VAL A 121 -12.38 -1.60 3.40
C VAL A 121 -11.31 -2.61 3.74
N CYS A 122 -10.63 -3.14 2.72
CA CYS A 122 -9.43 -3.94 2.90
C CYS A 122 -8.21 -3.01 2.85
N PHE A 123 -7.80 -2.46 4.00
CA PHE A 123 -6.67 -1.54 4.08
C PHE A 123 -5.38 -2.28 4.45
N LEU A 124 -4.54 -2.53 3.45
CA LEU A 124 -3.23 -3.16 3.60
C LEU A 124 -2.13 -2.11 3.44
N ALA A 125 -1.32 -1.95 4.49
CA ALA A 125 -0.22 -1.00 4.50
C ALA A 125 1.09 -1.67 4.94
N ASN A 126 2.19 -1.23 4.33
CA ASN A 126 3.54 -1.46 4.84
C ASN A 126 4.02 -0.13 5.45
N LEU A 127 4.26 -0.14 6.75
CA LEU A 127 4.62 1.05 7.53
C LEU A 127 6.11 1.02 7.87
N PHE A 128 6.74 2.19 7.75
CA PHE A 128 8.16 2.40 8.02
C PHE A 128 8.33 3.55 8.98
N VAL A 129 9.05 3.34 10.08
CA VAL A 129 9.23 4.33 11.14
C VAL A 129 10.67 4.83 11.18
N PRO A 130 11.00 5.97 11.81
CA PRO A 130 12.39 6.37 11.97
C PRO A 130 13.19 5.24 12.62
N LYS A 131 14.43 4.98 12.19
CA LYS A 131 15.24 3.85 12.69
C LYS A 131 15.29 3.76 14.22
N HIS A 132 15.44 4.90 14.90
CA HIS A 132 15.48 4.98 16.36
C HIS A 132 14.14 4.69 17.06
N ARG A 133 13.03 4.55 16.31
CA ARG A 133 11.67 4.26 16.80
C ARG A 133 11.15 2.89 16.35
N ILE A 134 11.99 2.01 15.81
CA ILE A 134 11.55 0.71 15.27
C ILE A 134 10.83 -0.18 16.31
N ASN A 135 11.16 0.00 17.60
CA ASN A 135 10.55 -0.74 18.71
C ASN A 135 9.48 0.09 19.47
N GLN A 136 9.10 1.25 18.95
CA GLN A 136 8.06 2.08 19.56
C GLN A 136 6.68 1.65 19.07
N GLU A 137 5.72 1.60 19.98
CA GLU A 137 4.30 1.38 19.64
C GLU A 137 3.61 2.68 19.24
N PHE A 138 2.69 2.54 18.29
CA PHE A 138 1.83 3.59 17.77
C PHE A 138 0.37 3.26 18.10
N CYS A 139 -0.41 4.25 18.50
CA CYS A 139 -1.75 4.03 19.08
C CYS A 139 -2.83 3.92 18.00
N GLU A 140 -2.68 4.64 16.89
CA GLU A 140 -3.74 4.83 15.89
C GLU A 140 -3.64 3.84 14.71
N ILE A 141 -2.64 2.95 14.72
CA ILE A 141 -2.38 1.99 13.65
C ILE A 141 -2.20 0.56 14.18
N ASN A 142 -2.33 -0.40 13.26
CA ASN A 142 -1.95 -1.77 13.55
C ASN A 142 -0.41 -1.91 13.51
N ASN A 143 0.24 -2.00 14.67
CA ASN A 143 1.72 -2.11 14.76
C ASN A 143 2.29 -3.32 13.99
N LYS A 144 1.51 -4.37 13.71
CA LYS A 144 1.95 -5.49 12.84
C LYS A 144 2.19 -5.08 11.39
N ALA A 145 1.68 -3.91 10.98
CA ALA A 145 1.94 -3.33 9.68
C ALA A 145 3.29 -2.59 9.61
N ILE A 146 3.97 -2.38 10.76
CA ILE A 146 5.34 -1.86 10.79
C ILE A 146 6.29 -2.99 10.40
N VAL A 147 7.07 -2.74 9.37
CA VAL A 147 7.79 -3.79 8.65
C VAL A 147 9.21 -3.40 8.28
N GLY A 148 9.65 -2.25 8.77
CA GLY A 148 10.94 -1.67 8.45
C GLY A 148 11.04 -0.27 9.00
N TYR A 149 12.16 0.37 8.68
CA TYR A 149 12.43 1.74 9.10
C TYR A 149 12.72 2.65 7.91
N TRP A 150 12.98 3.92 8.18
CA TRP A 150 13.55 4.83 7.20
C TRP A 150 14.69 5.63 7.83
N ILE A 151 15.59 6.09 6.96
CA ILE A 151 16.75 6.92 7.29
C ILE A 151 16.95 7.99 6.20
N LYS A 152 17.68 9.05 6.54
CA LYS A 152 18.16 10.04 5.58
C LYS A 152 19.42 9.56 4.89
N LYS A 153 19.74 10.20 3.75
CA LYS A 153 20.96 9.95 2.99
C LYS A 153 22.23 9.95 3.85
N ASN A 154 22.39 10.96 4.71
CA ASN A 154 23.61 11.10 5.51
C ASN A 154 23.79 9.96 6.52
N GLU A 155 22.69 9.40 7.02
CA GLU A 155 22.73 8.21 7.88
C GLU A 155 23.13 6.97 7.08
N PHE A 156 22.64 6.84 5.85
CA PHE A 156 23.03 5.74 4.94
C PHE A 156 24.52 5.78 4.57
N LEU A 157 25.13 6.97 4.50
CA LEU A 157 26.56 7.14 4.17
C LEU A 157 27.53 6.74 5.29
N THR A 158 27.01 6.41 6.48
CA THR A 158 27.85 5.98 7.61
C THR A 158 28.49 4.61 7.38
N ASN A 159 29.56 4.33 8.13
CA ASN A 159 30.27 3.05 8.07
C ASN A 159 29.40 1.84 8.46
N GLU A 160 28.23 2.07 9.07
CA GLU A 160 27.29 0.99 9.42
C GLU A 160 26.82 0.21 8.19
N TYR A 161 26.59 0.89 7.05
CA TYR A 161 25.99 0.28 5.86
C TYR A 161 27.01 -0.24 4.84
N GLN A 162 28.26 0.25 4.90
CA GLN A 162 29.31 -0.08 3.93
C GLN A 162 29.63 -1.59 3.81
N PRO A 163 29.64 -2.39 4.89
CA PRO A 163 29.95 -3.82 4.81
C PRO A 163 28.84 -4.67 4.19
N HIS A 164 27.63 -4.12 4.01
CA HIS A 164 26.46 -4.88 3.61
C HIS A 164 26.22 -4.87 2.10
N GLN A 165 25.37 -5.79 1.64
CA GLN A 165 24.91 -5.84 0.27
C GLN A 165 23.42 -5.48 0.19
N PHE A 166 23.02 -4.91 -0.95
CA PHE A 166 21.72 -4.27 -1.09
C PHE A 166 21.01 -4.60 -2.40
N TYR A 167 19.71 -4.40 -2.41
CA TYR A 167 18.89 -4.36 -3.62
C TYR A 167 17.81 -3.29 -3.50
N SER A 168 17.52 -2.59 -4.60
CA SER A 168 16.42 -1.60 -4.67
C SER A 168 15.33 -2.12 -5.60
N PRO A 169 14.24 -2.72 -5.08
CA PRO A 169 13.17 -3.22 -5.92
C PRO A 169 12.44 -2.08 -6.64
N LYS A 170 12.07 -2.33 -7.91
CA LYS A 170 11.08 -1.51 -8.61
C LYS A 170 9.77 -1.49 -7.83
N LYS A 171 9.01 -0.40 -7.91
CA LYS A 171 7.75 -0.20 -7.14
C LYS A 171 6.74 -1.35 -7.23
N ALA A 172 6.69 -2.04 -8.37
CA ALA A 172 5.80 -3.20 -8.55
C ALA A 172 6.19 -4.44 -7.73
N ASN A 173 7.44 -4.51 -7.25
CA ASN A 173 8.02 -5.60 -6.48
C ASN A 173 8.25 -5.24 -5.02
N TRP A 174 7.85 -4.05 -4.55
CA TRP A 174 7.89 -3.70 -3.14
C TRP A 174 7.17 -4.67 -2.18
N PRO A 175 6.10 -5.40 -2.59
CA PRO A 175 5.49 -6.44 -1.76
C PRO A 175 6.36 -7.67 -1.52
N VAL A 176 7.37 -7.90 -2.35
CA VAL A 176 8.17 -9.13 -2.31
C VAL A 176 9.09 -9.10 -1.09
N GLU A 177 9.24 -10.25 -0.44
CA GLU A 177 10.16 -10.39 0.69
C GLU A 177 11.61 -10.53 0.21
N PRO A 178 12.58 -9.89 0.89
CA PRO A 178 14.00 -9.93 0.50
C PRO A 178 14.59 -11.35 0.37
N GLN A 179 14.08 -12.31 1.14
CA GLN A 179 14.61 -13.68 1.20
C GLN A 179 14.52 -14.45 -0.12
N TYR A 180 13.61 -14.05 -1.01
CA TYR A 180 13.45 -14.67 -2.34
C TYR A 180 14.36 -14.05 -3.40
N HIS A 181 15.22 -13.09 -3.02
CA HIS A 181 16.08 -12.38 -3.94
C HIS A 181 17.52 -12.89 -3.95
N THR A 182 18.09 -13.03 -5.14
CA THR A 182 19.41 -13.66 -5.35
C THR A 182 20.49 -12.67 -5.79
N GLU A 183 20.13 -11.49 -6.31
CA GLU A 183 21.09 -10.53 -6.86
C GLU A 183 21.36 -9.38 -5.88
N TRP A 184 22.60 -9.24 -5.43
CA TRP A 184 22.94 -8.26 -4.42
C TRP A 184 24.04 -7.34 -4.91
N LYS A 185 23.91 -6.05 -4.62
CA LYS A 185 24.83 -4.98 -5.02
C LYS A 185 25.65 -4.55 -3.83
N SER A 186 26.89 -4.18 -4.07
CA SER A 186 27.74 -3.52 -3.08
C SER A 186 27.16 -2.16 -2.67
N PHE A 187 27.68 -1.61 -1.58
CA PHE A 187 27.36 -0.28 -1.11
C PHE A 187 27.53 0.80 -2.20
N ASN A 188 28.62 0.76 -2.96
CA ASN A 188 28.90 1.77 -4.00
C ASN A 188 27.89 1.67 -5.17
N GLU A 189 27.62 0.45 -5.64
CA GLU A 189 26.68 0.22 -6.75
C GLU A 189 25.22 0.60 -6.39
N ILE A 190 24.81 0.37 -5.13
CA ILE A 190 23.48 0.78 -4.69
C ILE A 190 23.41 2.29 -4.47
N LEU A 191 24.49 2.92 -4.00
CA LEU A 191 24.55 4.35 -3.80
C LEU A 191 24.32 5.11 -5.11
N GLU A 192 24.96 4.69 -6.21
CA GLU A 192 24.73 5.27 -7.54
C GLU A 192 23.24 5.24 -7.95
N GLN A 193 22.55 4.14 -7.68
CA GLN A 193 21.11 4.04 -7.96
C GLN A 193 20.26 4.94 -7.07
N ILE A 194 20.62 5.08 -5.80
CA ILE A 194 19.93 5.99 -4.88
C ILE A 194 20.06 7.43 -5.39
N GLU A 195 21.25 7.84 -5.84
CA GLU A 195 21.45 9.19 -6.40
C GLU A 195 20.56 9.43 -7.62
N VAL A 196 20.45 8.47 -8.54
CA VAL A 196 19.56 8.56 -9.70
C VAL A 196 18.09 8.70 -9.26
N LEU A 197 17.65 7.96 -8.23
CA LEU A 197 16.29 8.10 -7.71
C LEU A 197 16.06 9.48 -7.08
N PHE A 198 17.06 10.02 -6.39
CA PHE A 198 16.97 11.32 -5.70
C PHE A 198 16.91 12.49 -6.68
N GLN A 199 17.62 12.41 -7.82
CA GLN A 199 17.48 13.38 -8.92
C GLN A 199 16.03 13.51 -9.42
N HIS A 200 15.21 12.47 -9.21
CA HIS A 200 13.80 12.44 -9.58
C HIS A 200 12.84 12.57 -8.39
N GLN A 201 13.33 12.99 -7.21
CA GLN A 201 12.54 13.10 -5.97
C GLN A 201 11.78 11.80 -5.66
N LYS A 202 12.52 10.69 -5.65
CA LYS A 202 12.01 9.37 -5.28
C LYS A 202 12.84 8.79 -4.15
N ALA A 203 12.18 8.35 -3.09
CA ALA A 203 12.80 7.60 -2.02
C ALA A 203 13.14 6.19 -2.53
N ALA A 204 14.25 5.65 -2.05
CA ALA A 204 14.69 4.32 -2.38
C ALA A 204 14.19 3.34 -1.31
N LEU A 205 13.34 2.38 -1.67
CA LEU A 205 13.15 1.20 -0.83
C LEU A 205 14.39 0.32 -1.03
N LEU A 206 15.07 -0.02 0.05
CA LEU A 206 16.21 -0.93 0.02
C LEU A 206 15.87 -2.21 0.76
N TRP A 207 16.38 -3.30 0.22
CA TRP A 207 16.61 -4.54 0.94
C TRP A 207 18.09 -4.61 1.27
N MET A 208 18.42 -4.98 2.50
CA MET A 208 19.79 -5.15 2.97
C MET A 208 19.97 -6.58 3.46
N LYS A 209 21.02 -7.24 2.95
CA LYS A 209 21.44 -8.56 3.40
C LYS A 209 22.49 -8.40 4.50
N LYS A 210 22.11 -8.74 5.74
CA LYS A 210 23.04 -8.73 6.88
C LYS A 210 23.91 -9.97 6.90
N ASP A 211 23.29 -11.12 6.66
CA ASP A 211 23.93 -12.42 6.52
C ASP A 211 23.08 -13.31 5.58
N ASN A 212 23.30 -14.64 5.56
CA ASN A 212 22.57 -15.54 4.67
C ASN A 212 21.09 -15.73 5.00
N PHE A 213 20.66 -15.37 6.21
CA PHE A 213 19.30 -15.60 6.72
C PHE A 213 18.64 -14.34 7.25
N THR A 214 19.42 -13.30 7.56
CA THR A 214 18.93 -12.04 8.11
C THR A 214 18.86 -10.95 7.04
N PHE A 215 17.65 -10.42 6.83
CA PHE A 215 17.39 -9.35 5.89
C PHE A 215 16.64 -8.21 6.56
N GLU A 216 16.94 -6.99 6.12
CA GLU A 216 16.20 -5.80 6.52
C GLU A 216 15.61 -5.10 5.30
N ARG A 217 14.51 -4.39 5.51
CA ARG A 217 13.96 -3.47 4.52
C ARG A 217 13.75 -2.10 5.12
N PHE A 218 14.16 -1.07 4.38
CA PHE A 218 14.04 0.30 4.85
C PHE A 218 14.02 1.28 3.68
N PHE A 219 13.52 2.49 3.93
CA PHE A 219 13.62 3.59 2.98
C PHE A 219 14.84 4.46 3.24
N VAL A 220 15.51 4.87 2.18
CA VAL A 220 16.41 6.03 2.20
C VAL A 220 15.70 7.19 1.53
N VAL A 221 15.53 8.30 2.25
CA VAL A 221 14.81 9.49 1.77
C VAL A 221 15.77 10.65 1.46
N TRP A 222 15.32 11.54 0.57
CA TRP A 222 16.10 12.69 0.09
C TRP A 222 15.82 14.00 0.84
N TRP A 223 14.83 14.00 1.74
CA TRP A 223 14.33 15.16 2.49
C TRP A 223 14.69 15.08 3.98
#